data_AF-A2FK36-F1
#
_entry.id   AF-A2FK36-F1
#
_cell.length_a   1.000
_cell.length_b   1.000
_cell.length_c   1.000
_cell.angle_alpha   90.00
_cell.angle_beta   90.00
_cell.angle_gamma   90.00
#
_symmetry.space_group_name_H-M   'P 1'
#
loop_
_entity.id
_entity.type
_entity.pdbx_description
1 polymer ?
#
loop_
_entity_poly.entity_id
_entity_poly.type
_entity_poly.pdbx_seq_one_letter_code
_entity_poly.pdbx_strand_id
1 'polypeptide(L)'
;MFAPEMCYTQCQIPIYIPKKRTPQSIRDYEKVQKRIKVNGAKVEKVSTFIDKYFGTHVTIAILTSLAKIIMGRYALKLDRLARRNRSALLCWYAENWDVIFPLLNDSQFEMKLKHLKRTQEIRSRVEPIIAKQPQEGFVDPTDLSILLNYFILFYIGVIKNSMFEKYIFQKYELK
;
A
#
# COMPACT_ATOMS: atom_id res chain seq x y z
N MET A 1 -51.43 -2.89 30.67
CA MET A 1 -50.56 -3.69 29.78
C MET A 1 -50.42 -2.93 28.47
N PHE A 2 -49.29 -2.25 28.24
CA PHE A 2 -48.99 -1.59 26.98
C PHE A 2 -47.78 -2.28 26.37
N ALA A 3 -47.95 -2.87 25.20
CA ALA A 3 -46.86 -3.51 24.46
C ALA A 3 -46.08 -2.42 23.70
N PRO A 4 -44.74 -2.38 23.80
CA PRO A 4 -43.93 -1.41 23.08
C PRO A 4 -43.83 -1.80 21.59
N GLU A 5 -44.22 -0.88 20.71
CA GLU A 5 -44.02 -1.00 19.27
C GLU A 5 -42.52 -0.87 18.93
N MET A 6 -41.94 -1.97 18.45
CA MET A 6 -40.57 -2.02 17.96
C MET A 6 -40.52 -1.49 16.53
N CYS A 7 -40.12 -0.24 16.34
CA CYS A 7 -39.84 0.35 15.03
C CYS A 7 -38.56 -0.26 14.43
N TYR A 8 -38.72 -1.18 13.48
CA TYR A 8 -37.61 -1.64 12.63
C TYR A 8 -37.36 -0.60 11.54
N THR A 9 -36.43 0.32 11.77
CA THR A 9 -35.93 1.21 10.71
C THR A 9 -35.16 0.39 9.69
N GLN A 10 -35.77 0.22 8.53
CA GLN A 10 -35.21 -0.53 7.40
C GLN A 10 -34.03 0.25 6.82
N CYS A 11 -32.81 -0.12 7.24
CA CYS A 11 -31.58 0.42 6.68
C CYS A 11 -31.45 0.02 5.21
N GLN A 12 -31.71 0.96 4.30
CA GLN A 12 -31.46 0.76 2.88
C GLN A 12 -29.95 0.74 2.63
N ILE A 13 -29.44 -0.39 2.12
CA ILE A 13 -28.03 -0.52 1.74
C ILE A 13 -27.81 0.35 0.50
N PRO A 14 -26.88 1.32 0.54
CA PRO A 14 -26.63 2.20 -0.60
C PRO A 14 -26.15 1.37 -1.80
N ILE A 15 -26.86 1.50 -2.92
CA ILE A 15 -26.50 0.85 -4.19
C ILE A 15 -25.14 1.39 -4.64
N TYR A 16 -24.13 0.53 -4.65
CA TYR A 16 -22.78 0.89 -5.08
C TYR A 16 -22.74 1.09 -6.59
N ILE A 17 -22.67 2.34 -7.04
CA ILE A 17 -22.46 2.66 -8.45
C ILE A 17 -20.95 2.65 -8.72
N PRO A 18 -20.45 1.75 -9.59
CA PRO A 18 -19.03 1.72 -9.92
C PRO A 18 -18.62 3.04 -10.57
N LYS A 19 -17.62 3.70 -9.97
CA LYS A 19 -17.11 4.98 -10.46
C LYS A 19 -16.54 4.80 -11.86
N LYS A 20 -17.09 5.53 -12.83
CA LYS A 20 -16.53 5.59 -14.19
C LYS A 20 -15.09 6.11 -14.10
N ARG A 21 -14.17 5.44 -14.80
CA ARG A 21 -12.76 5.86 -14.85
C ARG A 21 -12.69 7.21 -15.55
N THR A 22 -11.92 8.13 -15.00
CA THR A 22 -11.69 9.42 -15.65
C THR A 22 -10.90 9.21 -16.95
N PRO A 23 -11.10 10.02 -17.99
CA PRO A 23 -10.33 9.90 -19.25
C PRO A 23 -8.82 9.96 -19.02
N GLN A 24 -8.36 10.69 -18.00
CA GLN A 24 -6.95 10.75 -17.63
C GLN A 24 -6.42 9.39 -17.12
N SER A 25 -7.19 8.69 -16.28
CA SER A 25 -6.82 7.37 -15.78
C SER A 25 -6.66 6.36 -16.92
N ILE A 26 -7.49 6.45 -17.95
CA ILE A 26 -7.45 5.56 -19.12
C ILE A 26 -6.15 5.79 -19.89
N ARG A 27 -5.85 7.06 -20.23
CA ARG A 27 -4.61 7.41 -20.95
C ARG A 27 -3.34 7.02 -20.18
N ASP A 28 -3.34 7.26 -18.87
CA ASP A 28 -2.21 6.90 -18.00
C ASP A 28 -2.01 5.37 -17.98
N TYR A 29 -3.09 4.59 -17.90
CA TYR A 29 -3.05 3.14 -17.95
C TYR A 29 -2.50 2.62 -19.29
N GLU A 30 -3.02 3.12 -20.41
CA GLU A 30 -2.56 2.75 -21.76
C GLU A 30 -1.08 3.05 -21.96
N LYS A 31 -0.61 4.21 -21.47
CA LYS A 31 0.80 4.59 -21.54
C LYS A 31 1.69 3.61 -20.77
N VAL A 32 1.27 3.17 -19.58
CA VAL A 32 1.99 2.16 -18.80
C VAL A 32 1.98 0.81 -19.49
N GLN A 33 0.84 0.36 -20.01
CA GLN A 33 0.73 -0.89 -20.77
C GLN A 33 1.65 -0.90 -22.00
N LYS A 34 1.72 0.21 -22.74
CA LYS A 34 2.63 0.34 -23.88
C LYS A 34 4.10 0.18 -23.46
N ARG A 35 4.51 0.78 -22.34
CA ARG A 35 5.88 0.62 -21.81
C ARG A 35 6.17 -0.81 -21.37
N ILE A 36 5.22 -1.44 -20.69
CA ILE A 36 5.34 -2.85 -20.28
C ILE A 36 5.49 -3.74 -21.52
N LYS A 37 4.71 -3.51 -22.58
CA LYS A 37 4.81 -4.29 -23.81
C LYS A 37 6.20 -4.20 -24.46
N VAL A 38 6.84 -3.03 -24.40
CA VAL A 38 8.18 -2.81 -24.95
C VAL A 38 9.27 -3.41 -24.06
N ASN A 39 9.14 -3.27 -22.74
CA ASN A 39 10.19 -3.60 -21.77
C ASN A 39 9.93 -4.87 -20.94
N GLY A 40 8.86 -5.62 -21.22
CA GLY A 40 8.31 -6.66 -20.32
C GLY A 40 9.33 -7.69 -19.85
N ALA A 41 10.13 -8.25 -20.77
CA ALA A 41 11.16 -9.22 -20.44
C ALA A 41 12.27 -8.66 -19.52
N LYS A 42 12.60 -7.36 -19.65
CA LYS A 42 13.54 -6.69 -18.75
C LYS A 42 12.90 -6.39 -17.41
N VAL A 43 11.64 -5.96 -17.40
CA VAL A 43 10.88 -5.63 -16.18
C VAL A 43 10.79 -6.82 -15.25
N GLU A 44 10.50 -8.02 -15.75
CA GLU A 44 10.48 -9.23 -14.93
C GLU A 44 11.83 -9.53 -14.31
N LYS A 45 12.91 -9.52 -15.10
CA LYS A 45 14.28 -9.72 -14.60
C LYS A 45 14.64 -8.73 -13.50
N VAL A 46 14.31 -7.46 -13.69
CA VAL A 46 14.56 -6.38 -12.71
C VAL A 46 13.74 -6.61 -11.45
N SER A 47 12.45 -6.95 -11.56
CA SER A 47 11.62 -7.22 -10.39
C SER A 47 12.18 -8.39 -9.59
N THR A 48 12.48 -9.52 -10.24
CA THR A 48 13.06 -10.70 -9.57
C THR A 48 14.40 -10.40 -8.94
N PHE A 49 15.27 -9.61 -9.62
CA PHE A 49 16.55 -9.21 -9.07
C PHE A 49 16.39 -8.37 -7.80
N ILE A 50 15.52 -7.36 -7.86
CA ILE A 50 15.25 -6.48 -6.72
C ILE A 50 14.65 -7.30 -5.56
N ASP A 51 13.65 -8.14 -5.82
CA ASP A 51 13.02 -8.97 -4.77
C ASP A 51 14.05 -9.92 -4.14
N LYS A 52 14.93 -10.55 -4.94
CA LYS A 52 16.04 -11.39 -4.46
C LYS A 52 17.05 -10.60 -3.63
N TYR A 53 17.37 -9.38 -4.03
CA TYR A 53 18.32 -8.50 -3.35
C TYR A 53 17.81 -8.05 -1.96
N PHE A 54 16.52 -7.73 -1.86
CA PHE A 54 15.92 -7.39 -0.58
C PHE A 54 15.60 -8.62 0.27
N GLY A 55 15.40 -9.78 -0.36
CA GLY A 55 15.00 -11.03 0.29
C GLY A 55 13.51 -11.09 0.60
N THR A 56 12.72 -10.12 0.11
CA THR A 56 11.28 -9.99 0.36
C THR A 56 10.61 -9.32 -0.82
N HIS A 57 9.27 -9.44 -0.91
CA HIS A 57 8.50 -8.75 -1.94
C HIS A 57 8.55 -7.23 -1.73
N VAL A 58 9.13 -6.52 -2.69
CA VAL A 58 9.41 -5.08 -2.55
C VAL A 58 8.16 -4.26 -2.87
N THR A 59 7.75 -3.46 -1.87
CA THR A 59 6.63 -2.53 -1.99
C THR A 59 7.01 -1.29 -2.80
N ILE A 60 6.00 -0.59 -3.35
CA ILE A 60 6.20 0.66 -4.11
C ILE A 60 6.95 1.73 -3.29
N ALA A 61 6.76 1.75 -1.97
CA ALA A 61 7.41 2.71 -1.09
C ALA A 61 8.95 2.52 -1.09
N ILE A 62 9.41 1.26 -1.01
CA ILE A 62 10.83 0.91 -1.04
C ILE A 62 11.42 1.19 -2.43
N LEU A 63 10.71 0.80 -3.49
CA LEU A 63 11.13 1.12 -4.86
C LEU A 63 11.25 2.63 -5.06
N THR A 64 10.36 3.41 -4.46
CA THR A 64 10.39 4.88 -4.58
C THR A 64 11.54 5.48 -3.78
N SER A 65 11.83 4.99 -2.57
CA SER A 65 12.97 5.46 -1.78
C SER A 65 14.30 5.10 -2.44
N LEU A 66 14.42 3.89 -2.99
CA LEU A 66 15.56 3.47 -3.79
C LEU A 66 15.76 4.40 -5.00
N ALA A 67 14.67 4.72 -5.72
CA ALA A 67 14.72 5.59 -6.88
C ALA A 67 15.22 7.00 -6.50
N LYS A 68 14.76 7.54 -5.36
CA LYS A 68 15.23 8.85 -4.86
C LYS A 68 16.74 8.87 -4.61
N ILE A 69 17.30 7.78 -4.06
CA ILE A 69 18.75 7.69 -3.82
C ILE A 69 19.50 7.68 -5.16
N ILE A 70 19.03 6.91 -6.14
CA ILE A 70 19.60 6.83 -7.49
C ILE A 70 19.53 8.19 -8.20
N MET A 71 18.38 8.87 -8.13
CA MET A 71 18.20 10.21 -8.69
C MET A 71 19.21 11.21 -8.11
N GLY A 72 19.50 11.12 -6.82
CA GLY A 72 20.49 11.98 -6.17
C GLY A 72 21.93 11.74 -6.63
N ARG A 73 22.25 10.59 -7.23
CA ARG A 73 23.59 10.25 -7.73
C ARG A 73 23.76 10.54 -9.22
N TYR A 74 22.76 10.23 -10.04
CA TYR A 74 22.87 10.28 -11.51
C TYR A 74 22.02 11.37 -12.17
N ALA A 75 21.39 12.25 -11.38
CA ALA A 75 20.49 13.31 -11.85
C ALA A 75 19.36 12.80 -12.79
N LEU A 76 18.97 11.53 -12.65
CA LEU A 76 17.90 10.94 -13.47
C LEU A 76 16.55 11.53 -13.10
N LYS A 77 15.68 11.72 -14.10
CA LYS A 77 14.33 12.23 -13.89
C LYS A 77 13.35 11.08 -13.67
N LEU A 78 12.66 11.11 -12.53
CA LEU A 78 11.59 10.16 -12.22
C LEU A 78 10.23 10.67 -12.68
N ASP A 79 9.59 9.88 -13.53
CA ASP A 79 8.26 10.17 -14.06
C ASP A 79 7.21 10.32 -12.96
N ARG A 80 6.25 11.23 -13.18
CA ARG A 80 5.09 11.38 -12.29
C ARG A 80 4.29 10.09 -12.17
N LEU A 81 4.16 9.33 -13.26
CA LEU A 81 3.46 8.05 -13.28
C LEU A 81 4.22 6.96 -12.50
N ALA A 82 5.54 6.91 -12.65
CA ALA A 82 6.40 5.98 -11.91
C ALA A 82 6.30 6.19 -10.40
N ARG A 83 6.15 7.44 -9.93
CA ARG A 83 5.94 7.72 -8.50
C ARG A 83 4.64 7.15 -7.91
N ARG A 84 3.64 6.89 -8.74
CA ARG A 84 2.28 6.50 -8.29
C ARG A 84 1.93 5.05 -8.59
N ASN A 85 2.56 4.46 -9.60
CA ASN A 85 2.23 3.13 -10.09
C ASN A 85 3.48 2.23 -10.07
N ARG A 86 3.39 1.09 -9.37
CA ARG A 86 4.51 0.13 -9.20
C ARG A 86 5.01 -0.39 -10.55
N SER A 87 4.11 -0.74 -11.47
CA SER A 87 4.49 -1.27 -12.78
C SER A 87 5.21 -0.21 -13.63
N ALA A 88 4.74 1.04 -13.59
CA ALA A 88 5.41 2.15 -14.24
C ALA A 88 6.81 2.42 -13.65
N LEU A 89 6.95 2.25 -12.32
CA LEU A 89 8.22 2.38 -11.63
C LEU A 89 9.21 1.29 -12.02
N LEU A 90 8.77 0.03 -12.11
CA LEU A 90 9.61 -1.07 -12.58
C LEU A 90 10.02 -0.90 -14.05
N CYS A 91 9.14 -0.36 -14.90
CA CYS A 91 9.50 0.01 -16.27
C CYS A 91 10.62 1.06 -16.27
N TRP A 92 10.53 2.09 -15.42
CA TRP A 92 11.59 3.09 -15.30
C TRP A 92 12.93 2.50 -14.84
N TYR A 93 12.90 1.53 -13.91
CA TYR A 93 14.11 0.79 -13.53
C TYR A 93 14.69 -0.02 -14.68
N ALA A 94 13.84 -0.69 -15.46
CA ALA A 94 14.27 -1.47 -16.62
C ALA A 94 14.85 -0.59 -17.74
N GLU A 95 14.32 0.62 -17.92
CA GLU A 95 14.83 1.62 -18.88
C GLU A 95 16.22 2.14 -18.51
N ASN A 96 16.53 2.22 -17.20
CA ASN A 96 17.79 2.76 -16.69
C ASN A 96 18.68 1.66 -16.07
N TRP A 97 18.45 0.39 -16.42
CA TRP A 97 19.04 -0.74 -15.71
C TRP A 97 20.57 -0.75 -15.78
N ASP A 98 21.13 -0.33 -16.91
CA ASP A 98 22.57 -0.32 -17.15
C ASP A 98 23.32 0.59 -16.17
N VAL A 99 22.67 1.65 -15.70
CA VAL A 99 23.21 2.59 -14.69
C VAL A 99 22.92 2.09 -13.27
N ILE A 100 21.77 1.46 -13.05
CA ILE A 100 21.31 1.07 -11.72
C ILE A 100 22.00 -0.22 -11.24
N PHE A 101 22.20 -1.18 -12.13
CA PHE A 101 22.83 -2.46 -11.82
C PHE A 101 24.21 -2.33 -11.16
N PRO A 102 25.18 -1.57 -11.71
CA PRO A 102 26.49 -1.42 -11.06
C PRO A 102 26.39 -0.69 -9.71
N LEU A 103 25.44 0.23 -9.54
CA LEU A 103 25.24 0.93 -8.28
C LEU A 103 24.73 -0.01 -7.17
N LEU A 104 23.87 -0.98 -7.53
CA LEU A 104 23.38 -1.97 -6.57
C LEU A 104 24.47 -2.92 -6.08
N ASN A 105 25.54 -3.10 -6.87
CA ASN A 105 26.66 -3.95 -6.52
C ASN A 105 27.78 -3.19 -5.78
N ASP A 106 27.65 -1.88 -5.60
CA ASP A 106 28.60 -1.05 -4.86
C ASP A 106 28.42 -1.23 -3.35
N SER A 107 29.52 -1.55 -2.64
CA SER A 107 29.54 -1.78 -1.20
C SER A 107 29.10 -0.55 -0.39
N GLN A 108 29.35 0.67 -0.90
CA GLN A 108 28.86 1.89 -0.26
C GLN A 108 27.34 2.01 -0.31
N PHE A 109 26.72 1.44 -1.34
CA PHE A 109 25.27 1.48 -1.52
C PHE A 109 24.57 0.55 -0.54
N GLU A 110 25.16 -0.62 -0.27
CA GLU A 110 24.63 -1.58 0.70
C GLU A 110 24.41 -0.96 2.08
N MET A 111 25.35 -0.13 2.56
CA MET A 111 25.26 0.48 3.89
C MET A 111 24.01 1.38 4.03
N LYS A 112 23.73 2.21 3.00
CA LYS A 112 22.53 3.06 2.98
C LYS A 112 21.25 2.23 2.92
N LEU A 113 21.27 1.10 2.22
CA LEU A 113 20.11 0.21 2.12
C LEU A 113 19.84 -0.59 3.40
N LYS A 114 20.87 -0.97 4.16
CA LYS A 114 20.69 -1.64 5.47
C LYS A 114 19.86 -0.78 6.43
N HIS A 115 20.01 0.56 6.36
CA HIS A 115 19.17 1.47 7.14
C HIS A 115 17.69 1.40 6.72
N LEU A 116 17.39 1.27 5.42
CA LEU A 116 16.01 1.09 4.95
C LEU A 116 15.39 -0.23 5.40
N LYS A 117 16.17 -1.33 5.38
CA LYS A 117 15.70 -2.65 5.87
C LYS A 117 15.31 -2.57 7.35
N ARG A 118 16.15 -1.93 8.18
CA ARG A 118 15.89 -1.74 9.61
C ARG A 118 14.59 -0.97 9.88
N THR A 119 14.28 0.06 9.09
CA THR A 119 13.02 0.81 9.23
C THR A 119 11.79 -0.06 8.93
N GLN A 120 11.88 -1.03 8.03
CA GLN A 120 10.77 -1.93 7.75
C GLN A 120 10.52 -2.92 8.89
N GLU A 121 11.59 -3.53 9.42
CA GLU A 121 11.48 -4.50 10.52
C GLU A 121 10.81 -3.88 11.75
N ILE A 122 11.13 -2.62 12.05
CA ILE A 122 10.50 -1.86 13.14
C ILE A 122 8.99 -1.73 12.94
N ARG A 123 8.52 -1.51 11.69
CA ARG A 123 7.08 -1.42 11.42
C ARG A 123 6.37 -2.77 11.51
N SER A 124 7.00 -3.86 11.09
CA SER A 124 6.41 -5.21 11.19
C SER A 124 6.37 -5.75 12.62
N ARG A 125 7.23 -5.24 13.51
CA ARG A 125 7.27 -5.61 14.94
C ARG A 125 6.44 -4.70 15.85
N VAL A 126 5.68 -3.75 15.30
CA VAL A 126 4.57 -3.18 16.06
C VAL A 126 3.52 -4.28 16.14
N GLU A 127 3.72 -5.19 17.10
CA GLU A 127 2.65 -6.00 17.69
C GLU A 127 1.42 -5.09 17.81
N PRO A 128 0.21 -5.56 17.44
CA PRO A 128 -0.99 -4.78 17.66
C PRO A 128 -0.91 -4.33 19.12
N ILE A 129 -0.84 -3.02 19.35
CA ILE A 129 -0.83 -2.46 20.69
C ILE A 129 -2.05 -3.12 21.34
N ILE A 130 -1.78 -4.13 22.17
CA ILE A 130 -2.81 -4.81 22.94
C ILE A 130 -3.45 -3.65 23.65
N ALA A 131 -4.69 -3.34 23.25
CA ALA A 131 -5.45 -2.27 23.86
C ALA A 131 -5.32 -2.54 25.35
N LYS A 132 -4.58 -1.65 26.05
CA LYS A 132 -4.44 -1.78 27.50
C LYS A 132 -5.86 -1.94 27.97
N GLN A 133 -6.15 -3.09 28.60
CA GLN A 133 -7.49 -3.36 29.08
C GLN A 133 -7.97 -2.10 29.79
N PRO A 134 -9.17 -1.58 29.43
CA PRO A 134 -9.66 -0.33 29.99
C PRO A 134 -9.55 -0.48 31.50
N GLN A 135 -8.63 0.28 32.10
CA GLN A 135 -8.62 0.48 33.53
C GLN A 135 -10.00 1.04 33.84
N GLU A 136 -10.72 0.45 34.79
CA GLU A 136 -12.05 0.91 35.26
C GLU A 136 -11.93 2.25 35.99
N GLY A 137 -11.37 3.25 35.31
CA GLY A 137 -11.36 4.63 35.73
C GLY A 137 -12.73 5.23 35.42
N PHE A 138 -13.24 6.01 36.37
CA PHE A 138 -14.42 6.84 36.22
C PHE A 138 -14.28 7.70 34.94
N VAL A 139 -15.06 7.36 33.92
CA VAL A 139 -15.10 8.09 32.65
C VAL A 139 -16.05 9.26 32.79
N ASP A 140 -15.54 10.49 32.64
CA ASP A 140 -16.36 11.69 32.59
C ASP A 140 -17.25 11.67 31.34
N PRO A 141 -18.60 11.64 31.48
CA PRO A 141 -19.52 11.58 30.35
C PRO A 141 -19.51 12.86 29.49
N THR A 142 -18.81 13.91 29.92
CA THR A 142 -18.67 15.17 29.18
C THR A 142 -17.48 15.17 28.21
N ASP A 143 -16.58 14.19 28.30
CA ASP A 143 -15.38 14.14 27.45
C ASP A 143 -15.68 13.55 26.06
N LEU A 144 -15.94 14.45 25.11
CA LEU A 144 -16.20 14.14 23.70
C LEU A 144 -15.03 13.43 22.99
N SER A 145 -13.81 13.49 23.54
CA SER A 145 -12.64 12.86 22.92
C SER A 145 -12.73 11.32 22.94
N ILE A 146 -13.40 10.75 23.94
CA ILE A 146 -13.68 9.31 24.05
C ILE A 146 -14.68 8.88 22.98
N LEU A 147 -15.71 9.69 22.74
CA LEU A 147 -16.72 9.42 21.71
C LEU A 147 -16.09 9.40 20.32
N LEU A 148 -15.21 10.36 20.03
CA LEU A 148 -14.47 10.43 18.77
C LEU A 148 -13.55 9.22 18.56
N ASN A 149 -12.87 8.77 19.62
CA ASN A 149 -12.03 7.58 19.55
C ASN A 149 -12.84 6.31 19.30
N TYR A 150 -14.01 6.16 19.94
CA TYR A 150 -14.92 5.04 19.68
C TYR A 150 -15.44 5.05 18.23
N PHE A 151 -15.83 6.22 17.71
CA PHE A 151 -16.27 6.34 16.32
C PHE A 151 -15.15 5.96 15.35
N ILE A 152 -13.92 6.43 15.58
CA ILE A 152 -12.76 6.11 14.73
C ILE A 152 -12.43 4.61 14.79
N LEU A 153 -12.41 4.01 15.98
CA LEU A 153 -12.11 2.58 16.15
C LEU A 153 -13.20 1.70 15.54
N PHE A 154 -14.47 2.07 15.69
CA PHE A 154 -15.58 1.38 15.03
C PHE A 154 -15.46 1.46 13.51
N TYR A 155 -15.15 2.65 12.97
CA TYR A 155 -14.96 2.84 11.53
C TYR A 155 -13.78 2.02 10.99
N ILE A 156 -12.65 1.99 11.71
CA ILE A 156 -11.48 1.18 11.33
C ILE A 156 -11.79 -0.32 11.42
N GLY A 157 -12.55 -0.76 12.42
CA GLY A 157 -12.98 -2.16 12.58
C GLY A 157 -13.89 -2.62 11.43
N VAL A 158 -14.87 -1.79 11.06
CA VAL A 158 -15.78 -2.06 9.94
C VAL A 158 -15.01 -2.11 8.60
N ILE A 159 -14.04 -1.22 8.39
CA ILE A 159 -13.19 -1.23 7.18
C ILE A 159 -12.31 -2.49 7.11
N LYS A 160 -11.75 -2.94 8.24
CA LYS A 160 -10.91 -4.14 8.29
C LYS A 160 -11.70 -5.43 8.03
N ASN A 161 -12.91 -5.56 8.59
CA ASN A 161 -13.78 -6.71 8.31
C ASN A 161 -14.22 -6.74 6.84
N SER A 162 -14.55 -5.58 6.26
CA SER A 162 -14.95 -5.50 4.85
C SER A 162 -13.82 -5.83 3.86
N MET A 163 -12.55 -5.57 4.20
CA MET A 163 -11.40 -5.98 3.37
C MET A 163 -11.03 -7.46 3.55
N PHE A 164 -11.24 -8.03 4.73
CA PHE A 164 -10.90 -9.42 5.00
C PHE A 164 -11.83 -10.40 4.27
N GLU A 165 -13.14 -10.12 4.21
CA GLU A 165 -14.10 -10.96 3.47
C GLU A 165 -13.85 -10.97 1.96
N LYS A 166 -13.43 -9.84 1.38
CA LYS A 166 -13.07 -9.76 -0.06
C LYS A 166 -11.83 -10.58 -0.39
N TYR A 167 -10.89 -10.69 0.55
CA TYR A 167 -9.67 -11.47 0.35
C TYR A 167 -9.91 -12.98 0.46
N ILE A 168 -10.89 -13.41 1.27
CA ILE A 168 -11.30 -14.81 1.36
C ILE A 168 -12.05 -15.23 0.09
N PHE A 169 -13.00 -14.44 -0.41
CA PHE A 169 -13.76 -14.78 -1.62
C PHE A 169 -12.89 -14.97 -2.87
N GLN A 170 -11.84 -14.14 -3.04
CA GLN A 170 -10.97 -14.22 -4.21
C GLN A 170 -10.07 -15.48 -4.23
N LYS A 171 -9.93 -16.18 -3.09
CA LYS A 171 -9.10 -17.39 -2.99
C LYS A 171 -9.87 -18.69 -3.27
N TYR A 172 -11.20 -18.64 -3.31
CA TYR A 172 -12.05 -19.82 -3.56
C TYR A 172 -12.60 -19.93 -5.00
N GLU A 173 -12.38 -18.93 -5.86
CA GLU A 173 -12.81 -18.93 -7.28
C GLU A 173 -11.74 -19.44 -8.27
N LEU A 174 -10.59 -19.92 -7.78
CA LEU A 174 -9.45 -20.38 -8.59
C LEU A 174 -9.19 -21.89 -8.49
N LYS A 175 -10.23 -22.69 -8.24
CA LYS A 175 -10.19 -24.16 -8.31
C LYS A 175 -11.23 -24.70 -9.26
#